data_AF-A0A920BN40-F1
#
_entry.id   AF-A0A920BN40-F1
#
_cell.length_a   1.000
_cell.length_b   1.000
_cell.length_c   1.000
_cell.angle_alpha   90.00
_cell.angle_beta   90.00
_cell.angle_gamma   90.00
#
_symmetry.space_group_name_H-M   'P 1'
#
loop_
_entity.id
_entity.type
_entity.pdbx_description
1 polymer ?
#
loop_
_entity_poly.entity_id
_entity_poly.type
_entity_poly.pdbx_seq_one_letter_code
_entity_poly.pdbx_strand_id
1 'polypeptide(L)'
;MPELGILGNHVLLDLDSSGNLTWPNVTPQRLCWGVGADDRWHFSEERASIRQSVDSNEITTITRMRVPGGDITQRVEVIPWGGQSVTKLEFYNETPIPVAISIMLLNFGPVEVNSTIIRNDAKPIIASSKAPRMIINGSGYQDITNQIMNAEIEALTTSTSSIDKSSSDNALIFPLPHSTKLEIIVNNENLDNLPDIERLPSFTDVSNGWLKHLKVAWKYKLTTTDSHRCSTLLEGIFS
;
A
#
# COMPACT_ATOMS: atom_id res chain seq x y z
N MET A 1 3.50 12.18 -9.73
CA MET A 1 3.17 10.99 -8.93
C MET A 1 4.21 10.93 -7.83
N PRO A 2 3.84 10.73 -6.56
CA PRO A 2 4.84 10.54 -5.51
C PRO A 2 5.62 9.25 -5.77
N GLU A 3 6.92 9.38 -5.94
CA GLU A 3 7.90 8.30 -5.94
C GLU A 3 8.24 7.98 -4.48
N LEU A 4 8.11 6.72 -4.06
CA LEU A 4 8.44 6.31 -2.69
C LEU A 4 9.79 5.59 -2.67
N GLY A 5 10.64 5.98 -1.75
CA GLY A 5 11.98 5.42 -1.56
C GLY A 5 12.51 5.72 -0.17
N ILE A 6 13.63 5.07 0.18
CA ILE A 6 14.38 5.37 1.39
C ILE A 6 15.47 6.39 1.03
N LEU A 7 15.76 7.33 1.93
CA LEU A 7 16.79 8.35 1.73
C LEU A 7 18.15 7.68 1.41
N GLY A 8 18.67 7.91 0.21
CA GLY A 8 19.92 7.33 -0.29
C GLY A 8 19.76 6.15 -1.27
N ASN A 9 18.54 5.66 -1.50
CA ASN A 9 18.24 4.64 -2.51
C ASN A 9 17.50 5.23 -3.73
N HIS A 10 17.52 4.51 -4.85
CA HIS A 10 16.69 4.79 -6.02
C HIS A 10 15.19 4.64 -5.70
N VAL A 11 14.32 5.21 -6.55
CA VAL A 11 12.86 5.03 -6.47
C VAL A 11 12.54 3.54 -6.40
N LEU A 12 11.83 3.12 -5.35
CA LEU A 12 11.51 1.71 -5.12
C LEU A 12 10.14 1.34 -5.70
N LEU A 13 9.19 2.27 -5.66
CA LEU A 13 7.86 2.11 -6.26
C LEU A 13 7.19 3.45 -6.53
N ASP A 14 6.22 3.42 -7.44
CA ASP A 14 5.32 4.53 -7.73
C ASP A 14 3.98 4.33 -7.01
N LEU A 15 3.54 5.36 -6.29
CA LEU A 15 2.20 5.45 -5.73
C LEU A 15 1.38 6.43 -6.59
N ASP A 16 0.34 5.93 -7.28
CA ASP A 16 -0.50 6.80 -8.09
C ASP A 16 -1.55 7.56 -7.26
N SER A 17 -2.29 8.48 -7.90
CA SER A 17 -3.33 9.28 -7.25
C SER A 17 -4.52 8.47 -6.73
N SER A 18 -4.63 7.21 -7.18
CA SER A 18 -5.67 6.26 -6.79
C SER A 18 -5.21 5.30 -5.69
N GLY A 19 -3.95 5.40 -5.24
CA GLY A 19 -3.41 4.49 -4.24
C GLY A 19 -2.92 3.15 -4.79
N ASN A 20 -2.76 3.02 -6.11
CA ASN A 20 -2.15 1.84 -6.71
C ASN A 20 -0.63 1.93 -6.63
N LEU A 21 0.01 0.78 -6.44
CA LEU A 21 1.46 0.67 -6.37
C LEU A 21 1.98 0.02 -7.65
N THR A 22 3.05 0.58 -8.21
CA THR A 22 3.78 -0.03 -9.33
C THR A 22 5.25 -0.18 -8.95
N TRP A 23 5.78 -1.40 -9.05
CA TRP A 23 7.21 -1.64 -8.92
C TRP A 23 7.86 -1.64 -10.31
N PRO A 24 8.81 -0.72 -10.56
CA PRO A 24 9.47 -0.64 -11.86
C PRO A 24 10.42 -1.82 -12.06
N ASN A 25 10.03 -2.77 -12.91
CA ASN A 25 10.85 -3.91 -13.34
C ASN A 25 10.63 -4.14 -14.85
N VAL A 26 11.34 -5.10 -15.46
CA VAL A 26 11.19 -5.44 -16.90
C VAL A 26 9.73 -5.74 -17.26
N THR A 27 9.02 -6.43 -16.36
CA THR A 27 7.56 -6.54 -16.37
C THR A 27 7.04 -5.88 -15.10
N PRO A 28 6.42 -4.68 -15.19
CA PRO A 28 5.97 -3.96 -14.01
C PRO A 28 4.94 -4.76 -13.22
N GLN A 29 5.24 -4.97 -11.94
CA GLN A 29 4.30 -5.53 -10.98
C GLN A 29 3.40 -4.44 -10.44
N ARG A 30 2.11 -4.73 -10.29
CA ARG A 30 1.14 -3.72 -9.86
C ARG A 30 0.19 -4.25 -8.81
N LEU A 31 0.04 -3.48 -7.73
CA LEU A 31 -0.95 -3.72 -6.69
C LEU A 31 -2.07 -2.70 -6.85
N CYS A 32 -3.26 -3.18 -7.18
CA CYS A 32 -4.49 -2.41 -7.18
C CYS A 32 -5.39 -2.85 -6.01
N TRP A 33 -6.43 -2.07 -5.72
CA TRP A 33 -7.33 -2.39 -4.61
C TRP A 33 -8.78 -2.06 -4.93
N GLY A 34 -9.68 -2.68 -4.18
CA GLY A 34 -11.12 -2.41 -4.28
C GLY A 34 -11.84 -2.66 -2.97
N VAL A 35 -13.05 -2.13 -2.86
CA VAL A 35 -13.90 -2.20 -1.68
C VAL A 35 -15.26 -2.75 -2.07
N GLY A 36 -15.62 -3.89 -1.51
CA GLY A 36 -16.98 -4.42 -1.55
C GLY A 36 -17.80 -3.79 -0.43
N ALA A 37 -18.69 -2.88 -0.79
CA ALA A 37 -19.62 -2.22 0.12
C ALA A 37 -21.02 -2.84 0.01
N ASP A 38 -22.03 -2.23 0.62
CA ASP A 38 -23.42 -2.73 0.60
C ASP A 38 -24.11 -2.59 -0.76
N ASP A 39 -23.68 -1.64 -1.59
CA ASP A 39 -24.26 -1.35 -2.89
C ASP A 39 -23.61 -2.18 -4.02
N ARG A 40 -22.28 -2.12 -4.13
CA ARG A 40 -21.47 -2.75 -5.17
C ARG A 40 -20.00 -2.81 -4.76
N TRP A 41 -19.19 -3.39 -5.64
CA TRP A 41 -17.74 -3.20 -5.61
C TRP A 41 -17.35 -1.84 -6.19
N HIS A 42 -16.43 -1.16 -5.50
CA HIS A 42 -15.76 0.07 -5.93
C HIS A 42 -14.28 -0.24 -6.11
N PHE A 43 -13.68 0.10 -7.25
CA PHE A 43 -12.29 -0.24 -7.52
C PHE A 43 -11.39 0.99 -7.70
N SER A 44 -10.09 0.84 -7.46
CA SER A 44 -9.13 1.95 -7.48
C SER A 44 -8.95 2.62 -8.85
N GLU A 45 -9.30 1.95 -9.96
CA GLU A 45 -9.33 2.59 -11.28
C GLU A 45 -10.55 3.50 -11.48
N GLU A 46 -11.59 3.37 -10.67
CA GLU A 46 -12.76 4.26 -10.69
C GLU A 46 -12.47 5.56 -9.92
N ARG A 47 -11.59 6.39 -10.48
CA ARG A 47 -10.98 7.54 -9.79
C ARG A 47 -11.95 8.58 -9.23
N ALA A 48 -13.19 8.62 -9.70
CA ALA A 48 -14.17 9.62 -9.32
C ALA A 48 -14.52 9.60 -7.81
N SER A 49 -14.37 8.45 -7.14
CA SER A 49 -14.63 8.31 -5.70
C SER A 49 -13.36 8.44 -4.84
N ILE A 50 -12.20 8.70 -5.46
CA ILE A 50 -10.90 8.63 -4.78
C ILE A 50 -10.33 10.03 -4.62
N ARG A 51 -9.83 10.30 -3.40
CA ARG A 51 -9.12 11.52 -3.08
C ARG A 51 -7.83 11.22 -2.35
N GLN A 52 -6.77 11.89 -2.77
CA GLN A 52 -5.46 11.80 -2.14
C GLN A 52 -5.14 13.11 -1.42
N SER A 53 -4.58 12.98 -0.24
CA SER A 53 -4.17 14.08 0.63
C SER A 53 -2.92 13.65 1.39
N VAL A 54 -2.22 14.60 2.00
CA VAL A 54 -1.18 14.27 2.96
C VAL A 54 -1.80 14.24 4.36
N ASP A 55 -1.38 13.29 5.22
CA ASP A 55 -1.84 13.26 6.61
C ASP A 55 -1.49 14.56 7.34
N SER A 56 -2.10 14.79 8.49
CA SER A 56 -1.82 15.89 9.43
C SER A 56 -0.34 16.06 9.78
N ASN A 57 0.47 15.03 9.61
CA ASN A 57 1.93 15.05 9.81
C ASN A 57 2.72 15.53 8.58
N GLU A 58 2.05 15.88 7.47
CA GLU A 58 2.61 16.37 6.20
C GLU A 58 3.60 15.42 5.50
N ILE A 59 3.69 14.16 5.92
CA ILE A 59 4.68 13.19 5.42
C ILE A 59 4.01 11.99 4.76
N THR A 60 3.01 11.39 5.41
CA THR A 60 2.37 10.17 4.92
C THR A 60 1.27 10.49 3.91
N THR A 61 1.38 9.94 2.72
CA THR A 61 0.31 10.01 1.72
C THR A 61 -0.89 9.18 2.17
N ILE A 62 -2.06 9.81 2.15
CA ILE A 62 -3.35 9.18 2.43
C ILE A 62 -4.20 9.17 1.18
N THR A 63 -4.65 7.99 0.79
CA THR A 63 -5.66 7.81 -0.27
C THR A 63 -6.97 7.39 0.37
N ARG A 64 -8.08 8.07 0.06
CA ARG A 64 -9.41 7.72 0.56
C ARG A 64 -10.34 7.38 -0.59
N MET A 65 -11.00 6.23 -0.52
CA MET A 65 -12.07 5.85 -1.44
C MET A 65 -13.42 6.02 -0.73
N ARG A 66 -14.30 6.85 -1.32
CA ARG A 66 -15.67 7.03 -0.84
C ARG A 66 -16.52 5.83 -1.25
N VAL A 67 -17.19 5.23 -0.27
CA VAL A 67 -18.19 4.18 -0.44
C VAL A 67 -19.46 4.57 0.33
N PRO A 68 -20.58 3.85 0.22
CA PRO A 68 -21.75 4.11 1.07
C PRO A 68 -21.38 4.10 2.56
N GLY A 69 -21.88 5.09 3.29
CA GLY A 69 -21.69 5.21 4.74
C GLY A 69 -20.35 5.78 5.20
N GLY A 70 -19.34 5.97 4.34
CA GLY A 70 -18.06 6.54 4.77
C GLY A 70 -16.92 6.37 3.78
N ASP A 71 -15.69 6.36 4.29
CA ASP A 71 -14.49 6.19 3.48
C ASP A 71 -13.68 4.97 3.91
N ILE A 72 -12.97 4.38 2.96
CA ILE A 72 -11.87 3.47 3.25
C ILE A 72 -10.58 4.24 3.03
N THR A 73 -9.78 4.32 4.10
CA THR A 73 -8.55 5.10 4.12
C THR A 73 -7.35 4.18 3.97
N GLN A 74 -6.55 4.40 2.94
CA GLN A 74 -5.28 3.74 2.68
C GLN A 74 -4.12 4.65 3.09
N ARG A 75 -3.12 4.05 3.75
CA ARG A 75 -1.81 4.65 4.02
C ARG A 75 -0.73 3.75 3.43
N VAL A 76 0.32 4.35 2.87
CA VAL A 76 1.44 3.62 2.25
C VAL A 76 2.75 4.25 2.68
N GLU A 77 3.71 3.41 3.06
CA GLU A 77 5.05 3.85 3.43
C GLU A 77 6.10 2.78 3.12
N VAL A 78 7.30 3.21 2.75
CA VAL A 78 8.46 2.32 2.56
C VAL A 78 9.33 2.39 3.80
N ILE A 79 9.61 1.22 4.39
CA ILE A 79 10.29 1.11 5.68
C ILE A 79 11.62 0.35 5.50
N PRO A 80 12.74 0.86 6.04
CA PRO A 80 14.01 0.12 6.06
C PRO A 80 13.89 -1.14 6.92
N TRP A 81 14.39 -2.26 6.40
CA TRP A 81 14.43 -3.53 7.13
C TRP A 81 15.61 -4.39 6.68
N GLY A 82 16.46 -4.81 7.62
CA GLY A 82 17.57 -5.74 7.33
C GLY A 82 18.60 -5.23 6.31
N GLY A 83 18.76 -3.90 6.17
CA GLY A 83 19.61 -3.30 5.14
C GLY A 83 18.95 -3.13 3.77
N GLN A 84 17.69 -3.57 3.62
CA GLN A 84 16.84 -3.43 2.45
C GLN A 84 15.57 -2.63 2.82
N SER A 85 14.52 -2.75 2.02
CA SER A 85 13.24 -2.10 2.25
C SER A 85 12.04 -3.05 2.11
N VAL A 86 10.95 -2.70 2.79
CA VAL A 86 9.62 -3.28 2.56
C VAL A 86 8.59 -2.17 2.44
N THR A 87 7.49 -2.43 1.73
CA THR A 87 6.38 -1.47 1.66
C THR A 87 5.26 -1.88 2.59
N LYS A 88 4.89 -1.01 3.52
CA LYS A 88 3.76 -1.19 4.42
C LYS A 88 2.55 -0.46 3.89
N LEU A 89 1.42 -1.15 3.81
CA LEU A 89 0.10 -0.60 3.54
C LEU A 89 -0.78 -0.81 4.75
N GLU A 90 -1.67 0.15 5.01
CA GLU A 90 -2.76 0.02 5.97
C GLU A 90 -4.05 0.49 5.32
N PHE A 91 -5.11 -0.31 5.47
CA PHE A 91 -6.47 0.06 5.10
C PHE A 91 -7.32 0.15 6.36
N TYR A 92 -7.94 1.28 6.61
CA TYR A 92 -8.82 1.52 7.75
C TYR A 92 -10.26 1.73 7.27
N ASN A 93 -11.21 1.05 7.93
CA ASN A 93 -12.64 1.16 7.63
C ASN A 93 -13.28 2.27 8.48
N GLU A 94 -13.55 3.43 7.87
CA GLU A 94 -14.25 4.56 8.52
C GLU A 94 -15.78 4.49 8.36
N THR A 95 -16.30 3.45 7.70
CA THR A 95 -17.75 3.23 7.56
C THR A 95 -18.32 2.60 8.85
N PRO A 96 -19.63 2.75 9.11
CA PRO A 96 -20.27 2.15 10.29
C PRO A 96 -20.55 0.64 10.13
N ILE A 97 -20.26 0.04 8.97
CA ILE A 97 -20.55 -1.36 8.66
C ILE A 97 -19.30 -2.12 8.20
N PRO A 98 -19.26 -3.46 8.31
CA PRO A 98 -18.20 -4.25 7.70
C PRO A 98 -18.17 -4.10 6.17
N VAL A 99 -16.97 -4.04 5.60
CA VAL A 99 -16.73 -4.06 4.14
C VAL A 99 -15.80 -5.21 3.78
N ALA A 100 -15.65 -5.49 2.49
CA ALA A 100 -14.59 -6.36 1.98
C ALA A 100 -13.50 -5.52 1.29
N ILE A 101 -12.21 -5.83 1.52
CA ILE A 101 -11.09 -5.25 0.78
C ILE A 101 -10.56 -6.29 -0.20
N SER A 102 -10.46 -5.94 -1.48
CA SER A 102 -9.76 -6.73 -2.48
C SER A 102 -8.37 -6.14 -2.73
N ILE A 103 -7.34 -6.98 -2.67
CA ILE A 103 -5.97 -6.64 -3.05
C ILE A 103 -5.64 -7.42 -4.32
N MET A 104 -5.47 -6.72 -5.42
CA MET A 104 -5.23 -7.28 -6.74
C MET A 104 -3.74 -7.21 -7.07
N LEU A 105 -3.14 -8.37 -7.30
CA LEU A 105 -1.74 -8.58 -7.61
C LEU A 105 -1.60 -8.90 -9.10
N LEU A 106 -1.20 -7.89 -9.88
CA LEU A 106 -0.95 -8.01 -11.31
C LEU A 106 0.53 -8.23 -11.60
N ASN A 107 0.85 -9.22 -12.44
CA ASN A 107 2.19 -9.66 -12.82
C ASN A 107 3.06 -10.21 -11.67
N PHE A 108 2.45 -10.64 -10.57
CA PHE A 108 3.15 -11.28 -9.45
C PHE A 108 3.37 -12.79 -9.64
N GLY A 109 2.81 -13.36 -10.72
CA GLY A 109 2.83 -14.80 -10.98
C GLY A 109 1.80 -15.56 -10.14
N PRO A 110 1.79 -16.90 -10.25
CA PRO A 110 0.90 -17.74 -9.44
C PRO A 110 1.22 -17.59 -7.96
N VAL A 111 0.19 -17.49 -7.12
CA VAL A 111 0.38 -17.31 -5.68
C VAL A 111 -0.12 -18.50 -4.87
N GLU A 112 0.65 -18.84 -3.83
CA GLU A 112 0.28 -19.77 -2.78
C GLU A 112 -0.03 -18.97 -1.52
N VAL A 113 -1.17 -19.27 -0.88
CA VAL A 113 -1.56 -18.61 0.36
C VAL A 113 -1.41 -19.57 1.52
N ASN A 114 -0.54 -19.20 2.46
CA ASN A 114 -0.36 -19.90 3.73
C ASN A 114 -0.74 -18.95 4.87
N SER A 115 -1.99 -19.09 5.33
CA SER A 115 -2.57 -18.26 6.38
C SER A 115 -2.47 -16.77 6.04
N THR A 116 -1.55 -16.02 6.65
CA THR A 116 -1.35 -14.58 6.44
C THR A 116 -0.24 -14.24 5.44
N ILE A 117 0.50 -15.23 4.94
CA ILE A 117 1.63 -15.04 4.03
C ILE A 117 1.25 -15.56 2.64
N ILE A 118 1.49 -14.73 1.62
CA ILE A 118 1.27 -15.03 0.22
C ILE A 118 2.64 -15.15 -0.46
N ARG A 119 2.86 -16.24 -1.20
CA ARG A 119 4.15 -16.59 -1.79
C ARG A 119 4.02 -16.89 -3.28
N ASN A 120 5.11 -16.71 -4.01
CA ASN A 120 5.33 -17.27 -5.35
C ASN A 120 6.68 -18.00 -5.32
N ASP A 121 6.73 -19.25 -5.77
CA ASP A 121 7.95 -20.09 -5.77
C ASP A 121 8.73 -20.03 -4.43
N ALA A 122 8.02 -20.24 -3.33
CA ALA A 122 8.52 -20.15 -1.96
C ALA A 122 9.06 -18.76 -1.51
N LYS A 123 9.04 -17.72 -2.35
CA LYS A 123 9.37 -16.34 -1.97
C LYS A 123 8.14 -15.59 -1.48
N PRO A 124 8.20 -14.90 -0.33
CA PRO A 124 7.06 -14.13 0.16
C PRO A 124 6.84 -12.89 -0.70
N ILE A 125 5.63 -12.71 -1.21
CA ILE A 125 5.21 -11.49 -1.91
C ILE A 125 4.56 -10.54 -0.90
N ILE A 126 3.63 -11.06 -0.10
CA ILE A 126 2.87 -10.29 0.89
C ILE A 126 2.83 -11.02 2.22
N ALA A 127 2.94 -10.27 3.31
CA ALA A 127 2.45 -10.67 4.63
C ALA A 127 1.29 -9.75 5.03
N SER A 128 0.24 -10.29 5.64
CA SER A 128 -0.97 -9.53 6.00
C SER A 128 -1.36 -9.76 7.46
N SER A 129 -2.02 -8.80 8.10
CA SER A 129 -2.42 -8.90 9.51
C SER A 129 -3.62 -9.85 9.73
N LYS A 130 -4.27 -10.26 8.65
CA LYS A 130 -5.45 -11.14 8.62
C LYS A 130 -5.32 -12.06 7.41
N ALA A 131 -5.72 -13.33 7.51
CA ALA A 131 -5.75 -14.21 6.35
C ALA A 131 -6.84 -13.75 5.34
N PRO A 132 -6.56 -13.77 4.02
CA PRO A 132 -7.61 -13.57 3.03
C PRO A 132 -8.63 -14.71 3.14
N ARG A 133 -9.91 -14.39 2.94
CA ARG A 133 -10.98 -15.40 2.97
C ARG A 133 -11.31 -15.97 1.60
N MET A 134 -10.94 -15.28 0.55
CA MET A 134 -11.18 -15.72 -0.82
C MET A 134 -10.03 -15.26 -1.71
N ILE A 135 -9.74 -16.07 -2.72
CA ILE A 135 -8.74 -15.80 -3.75
C ILE A 135 -9.45 -15.98 -5.09
N ILE A 136 -9.32 -15.00 -5.96
CA ILE A 136 -9.83 -15.03 -7.34
C ILE A 136 -8.64 -14.94 -8.27
N ASN A 137 -8.59 -15.77 -9.31
CA ASN A 137 -7.50 -15.79 -10.28
C ASN A 137 -8.03 -15.26 -11.61
N GLY A 138 -7.29 -14.38 -12.28
CA GLY A 138 -7.67 -13.88 -13.60
C GLY A 138 -6.47 -13.44 -14.41
N SER A 139 -6.76 -12.87 -15.58
CA SER A 139 -5.73 -12.38 -16.50
C SER A 139 -5.92 -10.89 -16.76
N GLY A 140 -5.18 -10.06 -16.04
CA GLY A 140 -5.30 -8.61 -16.08
C GLY A 140 -6.39 -8.05 -15.17
N TYR A 141 -6.33 -6.73 -14.98
CA TYR A 141 -7.24 -5.99 -14.11
C TYR A 141 -8.72 -6.16 -14.45
N GLN A 142 -9.08 -6.07 -15.75
CA GLN A 142 -10.48 -6.12 -16.17
C GLN A 142 -11.10 -7.49 -15.91
N ASP A 143 -10.35 -8.56 -16.17
CA ASP A 143 -10.82 -9.92 -15.93
C ASP A 143 -11.00 -10.18 -14.43
N ILE A 144 -10.00 -9.80 -13.61
CA ILE A 144 -10.11 -9.91 -12.15
C ILE A 144 -11.33 -9.17 -11.61
N THR A 145 -11.54 -7.91 -12.00
CA THR A 145 -12.67 -7.12 -11.50
C THR A 145 -14.01 -7.70 -11.95
N ASN A 146 -14.11 -8.20 -13.18
CA ASN A 146 -15.29 -8.94 -13.65
C ASN A 146 -15.54 -10.18 -12.81
N GLN A 147 -14.50 -10.97 -12.52
CA GLN A 147 -14.63 -12.17 -11.68
C GLN A 147 -15.01 -11.83 -10.24
N ILE A 148 -14.46 -10.76 -9.64
CA ILE A 148 -14.85 -10.28 -8.30
C ILE A 148 -16.34 -9.92 -8.26
N MET A 149 -16.85 -9.22 -9.28
CA MET A 149 -18.25 -8.82 -9.35
C MET A 149 -19.20 -10.01 -9.55
N ASN A 150 -18.72 -11.06 -10.23
CA ASN A 150 -19.52 -12.25 -10.57
C ASN A 150 -19.30 -13.43 -9.62
N ALA A 151 -18.40 -13.31 -8.64
CA ALA A 151 -18.14 -14.32 -7.63
C ALA A 151 -19.32 -14.40 -6.65
N GLU A 152 -20.40 -15.07 -7.07
CA GLU A 152 -21.36 -15.65 -6.13
C GLU A 152 -20.63 -16.65 -5.22
N ILE A 153 -21.17 -16.90 -4.02
CA ILE A 153 -20.52 -17.46 -2.81
C ILE A 153 -20.09 -18.95 -2.96
N GLU A 154 -19.40 -19.31 -4.04
CA GLU A 154 -18.77 -20.61 -4.22
C GLU A 154 -17.54 -20.69 -3.32
N ALA A 155 -17.80 -21.31 -2.18
CA ALA A 155 -16.91 -21.63 -1.09
C ALA A 155 -15.54 -22.15 -1.54
N LEU A 156 -14.49 -21.57 -0.92
CA LEU A 156 -13.31 -22.25 -0.36
C LEU A 156 -13.02 -23.66 -0.91
N THR A 157 -12.78 -23.78 -2.21
CA THR A 157 -12.06 -24.93 -2.74
C THR A 157 -10.71 -24.41 -3.17
N THR A 158 -9.68 -24.90 -2.48
CA THR A 158 -8.30 -24.98 -2.96
C THR A 158 -8.32 -25.45 -4.42
N SER A 159 -8.40 -24.51 -5.34
CA SER A 159 -8.27 -24.78 -6.76
C SER A 159 -6.79 -24.94 -7.04
N THR A 160 -6.28 -26.15 -6.80
CA THR A 160 -5.22 -26.71 -7.64
C THR A 160 -5.81 -26.95 -9.04
N SER A 161 -6.22 -25.89 -9.73
CA SER A 161 -6.53 -25.96 -11.16
C SER A 161 -5.27 -25.60 -11.91
N SER A 162 -4.81 -26.50 -12.77
CA SER A 162 -3.66 -26.34 -13.66
C SER A 162 -3.61 -24.94 -14.28
N ILE A 163 -2.72 -24.12 -13.76
CA ILE A 163 -2.42 -22.76 -14.21
C ILE A 163 -1.67 -22.86 -15.53
N ASP A 164 -2.20 -22.24 -16.59
CA ASP A 164 -1.38 -21.87 -17.73
C ASP A 164 -0.26 -20.96 -17.20
N LYS A 165 0.99 -21.44 -17.29
CA LYS A 165 2.18 -20.88 -16.62
C LYS A 165 2.57 -19.47 -17.09
N SER A 166 1.77 -18.82 -17.92
CA SER A 166 1.99 -17.43 -18.35
C SER A 166 0.97 -16.51 -17.68
N SER A 167 1.39 -15.91 -16.56
CA SER A 167 0.77 -14.81 -15.81
C SER A 167 -0.69 -15.01 -15.34
N SER A 168 -0.88 -15.75 -14.24
CA SER A 168 -2.12 -15.64 -13.45
C SER A 168 -2.00 -14.45 -12.50
N ASP A 169 -2.82 -13.44 -12.71
CA ASP A 169 -3.03 -12.36 -11.75
C ASP A 169 -4.03 -12.81 -10.68
N ASN A 170 -3.97 -12.24 -9.49
CA ASN A 170 -4.74 -12.75 -8.35
C ASN A 170 -5.39 -11.62 -7.55
N ALA A 171 -6.58 -11.83 -7.03
CA ALA A 171 -7.23 -10.95 -6.07
C ALA A 171 -7.43 -11.66 -4.74
N LEU A 172 -6.92 -11.06 -3.67
CA LEU A 172 -7.05 -11.52 -2.29
C LEU A 172 -8.15 -10.70 -1.61
N ILE A 173 -9.18 -11.37 -1.09
CA ILE A 173 -10.33 -10.69 -0.47
C ILE A 173 -10.31 -10.87 1.04
N PHE A 174 -10.34 -9.75 1.76
CA PHE A 174 -10.28 -9.67 3.22
C PHE A 174 -11.56 -9.03 3.77
N PRO A 175 -12.29 -9.67 4.68
CA PRO A 175 -13.33 -8.99 5.43
C PRO A 175 -12.71 -7.96 6.39
N LEU A 176 -13.25 -6.75 6.39
CA LEU A 176 -12.78 -5.65 7.21
C LEU A 176 -13.94 -5.05 8.03
N PRO A 177 -14.10 -5.48 9.30
CA PRO A 177 -15.09 -4.90 10.21
C PRO A 177 -14.95 -3.38 10.36
N HIS A 178 -16.04 -2.70 10.73
CA HIS A 178 -16.03 -1.27 11.00
C HIS A 178 -14.95 -0.90 12.03
N SER A 179 -14.34 0.27 11.88
CA SER A 179 -13.34 0.79 12.84
C SER A 179 -12.15 -0.14 13.08
N THR A 180 -11.86 -1.05 12.13
CA THR A 180 -10.68 -1.90 12.17
C THR A 180 -9.77 -1.63 10.98
N LYS A 181 -8.53 -2.11 11.09
CA LYS A 181 -7.54 -2.02 10.03
C LYS A 181 -7.13 -3.38 9.46
N LEU A 182 -6.61 -3.34 8.24
CA LEU A 182 -5.86 -4.40 7.58
C LEU A 182 -4.47 -3.84 7.28
N GLU A 183 -3.44 -4.49 7.80
CA GLU A 183 -2.04 -4.15 7.49
C GLU A 183 -1.44 -5.19 6.56
N ILE A 184 -0.67 -4.71 5.59
CA ILE A 184 -0.04 -5.51 4.54
C ILE A 184 1.40 -5.05 4.40
N ILE A 185 2.33 -6.00 4.35
CA ILE A 185 3.71 -5.76 3.95
C ILE A 185 3.90 -6.38 2.57
N VAL A 186 4.47 -5.61 1.65
CA VAL A 186 4.86 -6.07 0.32
C VAL A 186 6.38 -6.14 0.23
N ASN A 187 6.86 -7.22 -0.36
CA ASN A 187 8.28 -7.44 -0.63
C ASN A 187 8.73 -6.58 -1.82
N ASN A 188 9.67 -5.65 -1.59
CA ASN A 188 10.18 -4.77 -2.64
C ASN A 188 11.36 -5.38 -3.42
N GLU A 189 12.14 -6.25 -2.78
CA GLU A 189 13.50 -6.61 -3.21
C GLU A 189 13.71 -8.14 -3.30
N ASN A 190 12.61 -8.91 -3.41
CA ASN A 190 12.62 -10.38 -3.46
C ASN A 190 13.34 -11.04 -2.27
N LEU A 191 13.15 -10.44 -1.08
CA LEU A 191 13.61 -10.94 0.21
C LEU A 191 13.17 -12.39 0.46
N ASP A 192 14.01 -13.17 1.14
CA ASP A 192 13.67 -14.55 1.53
C ASP A 192 12.59 -14.61 2.61
N ASN A 193 12.51 -13.57 3.44
CA ASN A 193 11.59 -13.45 4.56
C ASN A 193 11.04 -12.03 4.64
N LEU A 194 9.84 -11.88 5.21
CA LEU A 194 9.28 -10.57 5.53
C LEU A 194 9.33 -10.32 7.05
N PRO A 195 9.41 -9.05 7.48
CA PRO A 195 9.29 -8.70 8.89
C PRO A 195 7.94 -9.13 9.44
N ASP A 196 7.93 -9.39 10.75
CA ASP A 196 6.69 -9.52 11.50
C ASP A 196 5.98 -8.15 11.55
N ILE A 197 4.69 -8.11 11.17
CA ILE A 197 3.89 -6.89 11.07
C ILE A 197 3.85 -6.14 12.40
N GLU A 198 3.74 -6.88 13.51
CA GLU A 198 3.66 -6.29 14.85
C GLU A 198 4.97 -5.62 15.29
N ARG A 199 6.08 -5.98 14.65
CA ARG A 199 7.41 -5.40 14.95
C ARG A 199 7.73 -4.19 14.07
N LEU A 200 6.94 -3.93 13.03
CA LEU A 200 7.13 -2.74 12.21
C LEU A 200 6.62 -1.50 12.93
N PRO A 201 7.28 -0.33 12.76
CA PRO A 201 6.79 0.92 13.29
C PRO A 201 5.38 1.22 12.77
N SER A 202 4.57 1.90 13.58
CA SER A 202 3.31 2.48 13.10
C SER A 202 3.60 3.68 12.19
N PHE A 203 2.64 4.07 11.33
CA PHE A 203 2.76 5.29 10.52
C PHE A 203 3.03 6.54 11.38
N THR A 204 2.49 6.57 12.60
CA THR A 204 2.77 7.64 13.58
C THR A 204 4.22 7.61 14.04
N ASP A 205 4.79 6.43 14.29
CA ASP A 205 6.20 6.29 14.68
C ASP A 205 7.15 6.71 13.56
N VAL A 206 6.84 6.34 12.30
CA VAL A 206 7.67 6.74 11.16
C VAL A 206 7.58 8.25 10.93
N SER A 207 6.38 8.84 10.97
CA SER A 207 6.18 10.29 10.93
C SER A 207 6.98 11.01 12.03
N ASN A 208 6.92 10.51 13.27
CA ASN A 208 7.68 11.06 14.39
C ASN A 208 9.19 10.93 14.19
N GLY A 209 9.65 9.83 13.58
CA GLY A 209 11.05 9.62 13.18
C GLY A 209 11.53 10.68 12.18
N TRP A 210 10.75 10.93 11.12
CA TRP A 210 11.04 11.97 10.14
C TRP A 210 11.07 13.37 10.74
N LEU A 211 10.10 13.72 11.60
CA LEU A 211 10.09 15.00 12.30
C LEU A 211 11.34 15.20 13.18
N LYS A 212 11.84 14.13 13.82
CA LYS A 212 13.11 14.19 14.58
C LYS A 212 14.30 14.44 13.64
N HIS A 213 14.39 13.73 12.52
CA HIS A 213 15.47 13.92 11.54
C HIS A 213 15.47 15.34 10.94
N LEU A 214 14.31 15.88 10.55
CA LEU A 214 14.19 17.25 10.04
C LEU A 214 14.61 18.29 11.08
N LYS A 215 14.21 18.13 12.35
CA LYS A 215 14.64 19.01 13.45
C LYS A 215 16.14 18.99 13.68
N VAL A 216 16.77 17.83 13.55
CA VAL A 216 18.23 17.69 13.68
C VAL A 216 18.94 18.38 12.52
N ALA A 217 18.49 18.17 11.27
CA ALA A 217 19.05 18.83 10.09
C ALA A 217 18.95 20.37 10.17
N TRP A 218 17.83 20.90 10.68
CA TRP A 218 17.66 22.34 10.88
C TRP A 218 18.55 22.91 11.99
N LYS A 219 18.84 22.15 13.05
CA LYS A 219 19.81 22.57 14.08
C LYS A 219 21.22 22.73 13.53
N TYR A 220 21.67 21.84 12.64
CA TYR A 220 23.00 21.97 12.04
C TYR A 220 23.10 23.20 11.15
N LYS A 221 22.07 23.53 10.34
CA LYS A 221 22.08 24.69 9.45
C LYS A 221 22.13 26.05 10.19
N LEU A 222 21.57 26.11 11.40
CA LEU A 222 21.65 27.29 12.27
C LEU A 222 22.99 27.43 13.02
N THR A 223 23.78 26.35 13.12
CA THR A 223 25.06 26.37 13.87
C THR A 223 26.27 26.58 12.95
N THR A 224 26.15 26.25 11.66
CA THR A 224 27.19 26.50 10.63
C THR A 224 26.97 27.79 9.83
N THR A 225 26.10 28.69 10.28
CA THR A 225 26.14 30.07 9.77
C THR A 225 27.26 30.79 10.49
N ASP A 226 28.46 30.62 9.93
CA ASP A 226 29.67 31.36 10.29
C ASP A 226 29.32 32.85 10.38
N SER A 227 29.72 33.44 11.49
CA SER A 227 29.32 34.75 11.95
C SER A 227 30.00 35.89 11.20
N HIS A 228 30.03 35.89 9.87
CA HIS A 228 30.40 37.08 9.09
C HIS A 228 29.65 37.10 7.75
N ARG A 229 28.76 38.10 7.62
CA ARG A 229 27.87 38.43 6.47
C ARG A 229 26.48 37.78 6.50
N CYS A 230 25.63 38.30 7.37
CA CYS A 230 24.19 38.32 7.14
C CYS A 230 23.63 39.68 7.60
N SER A 231 23.82 40.69 6.76
CA SER A 231 22.90 41.82 6.69
C SER A 231 22.28 41.77 5.30
N THR A 232 20.98 42.06 5.23
CA THR A 232 20.13 42.16 4.03
C THR A 232 19.82 40.86 3.29
N LEU A 233 18.68 40.25 3.65
CA LEU A 233 17.64 39.77 2.73
C LEU A 233 16.44 39.27 3.56
N LEU A 234 15.65 40.21 4.09
CA LEU A 234 14.41 39.90 4.80
C LEU A 234 13.33 40.98 4.64
N GLU A 235 13.19 41.55 3.44
CA GLU A 235 11.98 42.29 3.08
C GLU A 235 11.58 41.93 1.64
N GLY A 236 10.37 41.39 1.46
CA GLY A 236 9.75 41.32 0.13
C GLY A 236 9.00 40.05 -0.27
N ILE A 237 8.50 39.21 0.65
CA ILE A 237 7.46 38.23 0.29
C ILE A 237 6.33 38.27 1.33
N PHE A 238 5.65 39.40 1.39
CA PHE A 238 4.23 39.52 1.73
C PHE A 238 3.75 40.87 1.21
N SER A 239 3.30 40.89 -0.05
CA SER A 239 2.35 41.85 -0.61
C SER A 239 1.56 41.16 -1.71
#